data_AF-A0A7J2NEF5-F1
#
_entry.id   AF-A0A7J2NEF5-F1
#
_cell.length_a   1.000
_cell.length_b   1.000
_cell.length_c   1.000
_cell.angle_alpha   90.00
_cell.angle_beta   90.00
_cell.angle_gamma   90.00
#
_symmetry.space_group_name_H-M   'P 1'
#
loop_
_entity.id
_entity.type
_entity.pdbx_description
1 polymer ?
#
loop_
_entity_poly.entity_id
_entity_poly.type
_entity_poly.pdbx_seq_one_letter_code
_entity_poly.pdbx_strand_id
1 'polypeptide(L)'
;MKITLDLSKSIEENASAYFEKAKKLKKKSEKIKLILERYEKELKEEHKKAKEREARVKKPKKEKKWYEKFRWFISSEGFFVIAGRDATTNEIIIKKHLEPKDIVFHTDIAGSPFAVVKSEGKDIGEQTLNETAVFTAVFSKGWKSGMSSMKVFYVFPDQVSKEAQPGEYINKGSFMIRGKKNYIDAVLEIYVGINQEQILMAGPKPAIEKNCENYIRIVQGRKKKSDVAKKILKLLGYEELDDAVSILPESLDIDLKRSKLAKAN
;
A
#
# COMPACT_ATOMS: atom_id res chain seq x y z
N MET A 1 -26.43 -17.29 61.49
CA MET A 1 -27.26 -17.59 60.30
C MET A 1 -28.58 -18.13 60.80
N LYS A 2 -29.71 -17.49 60.47
CA LYS A 2 -31.06 -17.98 60.85
C LYS A 2 -31.64 -18.75 59.65
N ILE A 3 -32.15 -19.96 59.88
CA ILE A 3 -32.71 -20.83 58.83
C ILE A 3 -34.19 -21.04 59.13
N THR A 4 -35.03 -20.95 58.11
CA THR A 4 -36.49 -21.12 58.24
C THR A 4 -36.85 -22.55 57.88
N LEU A 5 -37.37 -23.31 58.82
CA LEU A 5 -37.77 -24.70 58.57
C LEU A 5 -39.27 -24.77 58.31
N ASP A 6 -39.65 -25.57 57.32
CA ASP A 6 -41.05 -25.93 57.08
C ASP A 6 -41.41 -27.09 58.02
N LEU A 7 -42.27 -26.81 59.00
CA LEU A 7 -42.67 -27.79 60.02
C LEU A 7 -43.54 -28.92 59.44
N SER A 8 -44.05 -28.79 58.21
CA SER A 8 -44.78 -29.85 57.50
C SER A 8 -43.87 -30.89 56.85
N LYS A 9 -42.54 -30.68 56.88
CA LYS A 9 -41.54 -31.55 56.27
C LYS A 9 -40.58 -32.10 57.32
N SER A 10 -40.02 -33.27 57.04
CA SER A 10 -38.92 -33.82 57.83
C SER A 10 -37.68 -32.92 57.79
N ILE A 11 -36.77 -33.14 58.74
CA ILE A 11 -35.51 -32.39 58.84
C ILE A 11 -34.66 -32.64 57.59
N GLU A 12 -34.66 -33.87 57.10
CA GLU A 12 -33.96 -34.35 55.91
C GLU A 12 -34.51 -33.70 54.63
N GLU A 13 -35.83 -33.55 54.52
CA GLU A 13 -36.49 -32.87 53.40
C GLU A 13 -36.20 -31.37 53.39
N ASN A 14 -36.22 -30.71 54.55
CA ASN A 14 -35.82 -29.31 54.68
C ASN A 14 -34.36 -29.10 54.27
N ALA A 15 -33.44 -29.94 54.77
CA ALA A 15 -32.02 -29.90 54.41
C ALA A 15 -31.80 -30.10 52.91
N SER A 16 -32.50 -31.08 52.32
CA SER A 16 -32.44 -31.37 50.88
C SER A 16 -32.96 -30.20 50.03
N ALA A 17 -34.05 -29.55 50.44
CA ALA A 17 -34.59 -28.38 49.76
C ALA A 17 -33.61 -27.19 49.75
N TYR A 18 -32.95 -26.93 50.88
CA TYR A 18 -31.91 -25.90 50.98
C TYR A 18 -30.68 -26.24 50.13
N PHE A 19 -30.26 -27.51 50.12
CA PHE A 19 -29.14 -27.98 49.29
C PHE A 19 -29.43 -27.84 47.79
N GLU A 20 -30.60 -28.25 47.33
CA GLU A 20 -31.00 -28.12 45.93
C GLU A 20 -31.16 -26.64 45.51
N LYS A 21 -31.65 -25.78 46.42
CA LYS A 21 -31.68 -24.33 46.19
C LYS A 21 -30.28 -23.75 46.05
N ALA A 22 -29.35 -24.11 46.94
CA ALA A 22 -27.95 -23.68 46.88
C ALA A 22 -27.27 -24.14 45.59
N LYS A 23 -27.49 -25.39 45.18
CA LYS A 23 -26.97 -25.97 43.93
C LYS A 23 -27.51 -25.25 42.68
N LYS A 24 -28.81 -24.93 42.65
CA LYS A 24 -29.42 -24.13 41.57
C LYS A 24 -28.84 -22.72 41.51
N LEU A 25 -28.67 -22.06 42.66
CA LEU A 25 -28.07 -20.72 42.74
C LEU A 25 -26.60 -20.72 42.28
N LYS A 26 -25.83 -21.75 42.66
CA LYS A 26 -24.44 -21.92 42.22
C LYS A 26 -24.33 -22.06 40.70
N LYS A 27 -25.15 -22.94 40.09
CA LYS A 27 -25.20 -23.10 38.62
C LYS A 27 -25.60 -21.80 37.90
N LYS A 28 -26.53 -21.02 38.47
CA LYS A 28 -26.88 -19.69 37.91
C LYS A 28 -25.72 -18.71 38.00
N SER A 29 -25.02 -18.68 39.14
CA SER A 29 -23.84 -17.82 39.34
C SER A 29 -22.72 -18.13 38.33
N GLU A 30 -22.43 -19.41 38.09
CA GLU A 30 -21.44 -19.84 37.09
C GLU A 30 -21.82 -19.39 35.67
N LYS A 31 -23.09 -19.55 35.27
CA LYS A 31 -23.58 -19.06 33.97
C LYS A 31 -23.46 -17.55 33.83
N ILE A 32 -23.81 -16.79 34.87
CA ILE A 32 -23.71 -15.32 34.86
C ILE A 32 -22.25 -14.88 34.68
N LYS A 33 -21.30 -15.54 35.35
CA LYS A 33 -19.86 -15.24 35.19
C LYS A 33 -19.38 -15.42 33.75
N LEU A 34 -19.77 -16.51 33.09
CA LEU A 34 -19.40 -16.76 31.69
C LEU A 34 -19.98 -15.70 30.74
N ILE A 35 -21.23 -15.28 30.98
CA ILE A 35 -21.89 -14.23 30.20
C ILE A 35 -21.18 -12.89 30.40
N LEU A 36 -20.81 -12.55 31.64
CA LEU A 36 -20.05 -11.34 31.93
C LEU A 36 -18.69 -11.33 31.22
N GLU A 37 -17.95 -12.44 31.27
CA GLU A 37 -16.64 -12.52 30.60
C GLU A 37 -16.76 -12.35 29.07
N ARG A 38 -17.82 -12.90 28.48
CA ARG A 38 -18.12 -12.70 27.05
C ARG A 38 -18.43 -11.24 26.74
N TYR A 39 -19.31 -10.61 27.52
CA TYR A 39 -19.65 -9.19 27.32
C TYR A 39 -18.45 -8.29 27.51
N GLU A 40 -17.59 -8.53 28.51
CA GLU A 40 -16.35 -7.76 28.70
C GLU A 40 -15.41 -7.85 27.49
N LYS A 41 -15.31 -9.02 26.84
CA LYS A 41 -14.53 -9.19 25.60
C LYS A 41 -15.16 -8.41 24.44
N GLU A 42 -16.46 -8.55 24.23
CA GLU A 42 -17.20 -7.82 23.18
C GLU A 42 -17.07 -6.29 23.37
N LEU A 43 -17.18 -5.80 24.61
CA LEU A 43 -17.06 -4.37 24.94
C LEU A 43 -15.65 -3.83 24.70
N LYS A 44 -14.60 -4.62 25.01
CA LYS A 44 -13.20 -4.28 24.70
C LYS A 44 -12.97 -4.19 23.19
N GLU A 45 -13.51 -5.12 22.40
CA GLU A 45 -13.41 -5.06 20.94
C GLU A 45 -14.15 -3.86 20.36
N GLU A 46 -15.36 -3.58 20.85
CA GLU A 46 -16.16 -2.45 20.38
C GLU A 46 -15.51 -1.12 20.74
N HIS A 47 -14.94 -0.99 21.94
CA HIS A 47 -14.14 0.18 22.35
C HIS A 47 -12.90 0.37 21.48
N LYS A 48 -12.22 -0.71 21.10
CA LYS A 48 -11.08 -0.64 20.18
C LYS A 48 -11.53 -0.15 18.80
N LYS A 49 -12.61 -0.70 18.25
CA LYS A 49 -13.20 -0.27 16.98
C LYS A 49 -13.69 1.18 17.03
N ALA A 50 -14.28 1.60 18.14
CA ALA A 50 -14.74 2.98 18.36
C ALA A 50 -13.58 3.97 18.38
N LYS A 51 -12.49 3.66 19.12
CA LYS A 51 -11.26 4.46 19.10
C LYS A 51 -10.63 4.54 17.71
N GLU A 52 -10.60 3.45 16.96
CA GLU A 52 -10.12 3.43 15.56
C GLU A 52 -11.00 4.31 14.64
N ARG A 53 -12.32 4.32 14.84
CA ARG A 53 -13.26 5.19 14.11
C ARG A 53 -13.07 6.66 14.48
N GLU A 54 -12.95 6.99 15.76
CA GLU A 54 -12.71 8.36 16.22
C GLU A 54 -11.36 8.92 15.73
N ALA A 55 -10.31 8.11 15.74
CA ALA A 55 -9.00 8.49 15.21
C ALA A 55 -9.03 8.79 13.70
N ARG A 56 -9.85 8.05 12.93
CA ARG A 56 -10.07 8.32 11.49
C ARG A 56 -10.83 9.61 11.23
N VAL A 57 -11.75 10.01 12.10
CA VAL A 57 -12.57 11.22 11.94
C VAL A 57 -11.78 12.49 12.35
N LYS A 58 -10.84 12.38 13.29
CA LYS A 58 -10.09 13.53 13.84
C LYS A 58 -8.83 13.93 13.07
N LYS A 59 -8.37 13.16 12.07
CA LYS A 59 -7.21 13.59 11.26
C LYS A 59 -7.65 14.71 10.31
N PRO A 60 -7.09 15.93 10.40
CA PRO A 60 -7.35 16.96 9.39
C PRO A 60 -6.98 16.40 8.03
N LYS A 61 -7.89 16.46 7.05
CA LYS A 61 -7.59 16.08 5.67
C LYS A 61 -6.47 16.97 5.18
N LYS A 62 -5.24 16.45 5.19
CA LYS A 62 -4.09 17.08 4.54
C LYS A 62 -4.50 17.37 3.09
N GLU A 63 -4.32 18.61 2.63
CA GLU A 63 -4.61 18.95 1.24
C GLU A 63 -3.74 18.05 0.35
N LYS A 64 -4.40 17.15 -0.38
CA LYS A 64 -3.71 16.18 -1.21
C LYS A 64 -3.00 16.92 -2.34
N LYS A 65 -1.69 16.74 -2.44
CA LYS A 65 -0.90 17.32 -3.54
C LYS A 65 -1.42 16.74 -4.87
N TRP A 66 -1.37 17.52 -5.95
CA TRP A 66 -1.97 17.16 -7.24
C TRP A 66 -1.46 15.82 -7.82
N TYR A 67 -0.24 15.45 -7.45
CA TYR A 67 0.45 14.24 -7.90
C TYR A 67 0.11 12.99 -7.08
N GLU A 68 -0.57 13.11 -5.92
CA GLU A 68 -0.91 11.96 -5.07
C GLU A 68 -1.90 10.98 -5.71
N LYS A 69 -2.56 11.38 -6.81
CA LYS A 69 -3.38 10.50 -7.64
C LYS A 69 -2.55 9.58 -8.54
N PHE A 70 -1.26 9.90 -8.74
CA PHE A 70 -0.31 9.14 -9.55
C PHE A 70 0.63 8.32 -8.67
N ARG A 71 1.36 7.37 -9.27
CA ARG A 71 2.59 6.86 -8.66
C ARG A 71 3.66 7.92 -8.89
N TRP A 72 4.55 8.13 -7.93
CA TRP A 72 5.59 9.13 -8.08
C TRP A 72 6.80 8.79 -7.22
N PHE A 73 7.95 9.33 -7.60
CA PHE A 73 9.16 9.38 -6.79
C PHE A 73 10.03 10.56 -7.21
N ILE A 74 11.01 10.89 -6.39
CA ILE A 74 12.08 11.85 -6.72
C ILE A 74 13.33 11.02 -7.01
N SER A 75 13.92 11.19 -8.20
CA SER A 75 15.16 10.51 -8.60
C SER A 75 16.33 10.92 -7.70
N SER A 76 17.43 10.17 -7.77
CA SER A 76 18.66 10.52 -7.05
C SER A 76 19.30 11.84 -7.52
N GLU A 77 19.02 12.25 -8.76
CA GLU A 77 19.45 13.52 -9.36
C GLU A 77 18.44 14.67 -9.13
N GLY A 78 17.34 14.42 -8.41
CA GLY A 78 16.37 15.44 -8.00
C GLY A 78 15.25 15.72 -8.99
N PHE A 79 15.16 14.97 -10.10
CA PHE A 79 14.02 15.05 -11.02
C PHE A 79 12.78 14.37 -10.44
N PHE A 80 11.63 14.99 -10.68
CA PHE A 80 10.33 14.44 -10.29
C PHE A 80 9.80 13.48 -11.35
N VAL A 81 9.37 12.29 -10.94
CA VAL A 81 8.86 11.26 -11.84
C VAL A 81 7.44 10.90 -11.44
N ILE A 82 6.53 10.85 -12.42
CA ILE A 82 5.14 10.43 -12.22
C ILE A 82 4.79 9.27 -13.14
N ALA A 83 3.93 8.36 -12.70
CA ALA A 83 3.42 7.26 -13.52
C ALA A 83 1.95 6.98 -13.23
N GLY A 84 1.21 6.59 -14.27
CA GLY A 84 -0.21 6.30 -14.11
C GLY A 84 -0.46 5.05 -13.27
N ARG A 85 -1.60 5.03 -12.59
CA ARG A 85 -2.09 3.87 -11.83
C ARG A 85 -3.02 2.98 -12.66
N ASP A 86 -3.64 3.57 -13.66
CA ASP A 86 -4.65 2.98 -14.53
C ASP A 86 -4.71 3.74 -15.87
N ALA A 87 -5.57 3.26 -16.78
CA ALA A 87 -5.77 3.87 -18.09
C ALA A 87 -6.20 5.35 -18.02
N THR A 88 -7.00 5.75 -17.03
CA THR A 88 -7.51 7.12 -16.91
C THR A 88 -6.38 8.06 -16.47
N THR A 89 -5.59 7.66 -15.48
CA THR A 89 -4.45 8.42 -14.98
C THR A 89 -3.32 8.49 -16.01
N ASN A 90 -3.07 7.44 -16.79
CA ASN A 90 -2.19 7.50 -17.97
C ASN A 90 -2.62 8.60 -18.94
N GLU A 91 -3.92 8.71 -19.24
CA GLU A 91 -4.41 9.78 -20.13
C GLU A 91 -4.19 11.18 -19.55
N ILE A 92 -4.43 11.35 -18.25
CA ILE A 92 -4.24 12.64 -17.59
C ILE A 92 -2.77 13.05 -17.64
N ILE A 93 -1.84 12.12 -17.40
CA ILE A 93 -0.39 12.40 -17.46
C ILE A 93 -0.03 12.90 -18.85
N ILE A 94 -0.32 12.12 -19.90
CA ILE A 94 0.10 12.44 -21.26
C ILE A 94 -0.58 13.70 -21.80
N LYS A 95 -1.87 13.94 -21.48
CA LYS A 95 -2.60 15.08 -22.02
C LYS A 95 -2.43 16.38 -21.24
N LYS A 96 -2.23 16.32 -19.92
CA LYS A 96 -2.26 17.51 -19.05
C LYS A 96 -0.95 17.82 -18.35
N HIS A 97 -0.04 16.85 -18.25
CA HIS A 97 1.18 16.99 -17.44
C HIS A 97 2.46 16.68 -18.23
N LEU A 98 2.36 16.44 -19.54
CA LEU A 98 3.50 16.22 -20.41
C LEU A 98 3.94 17.54 -21.06
N GLU A 99 5.19 17.92 -20.84
CA GLU A 99 5.82 19.12 -21.39
C GLU A 99 6.88 18.77 -22.45
N PRO A 100 7.23 19.67 -23.39
CA PRO A 100 8.08 19.35 -24.55
C PRO A 100 9.47 18.77 -24.27
N LYS A 101 10.04 18.99 -23.08
CA LYS A 101 11.36 18.48 -22.69
C LYS A 101 11.31 17.28 -21.74
N ASP A 102 10.10 16.84 -21.38
CA ASP A 102 9.93 15.65 -20.55
C ASP A 102 10.28 14.38 -21.34
N ILE A 103 10.47 13.27 -20.63
CA ILE A 103 10.74 11.98 -21.24
C ILE A 103 9.69 10.97 -20.78
N VAL A 104 9.09 10.27 -21.75
CA VAL A 104 8.02 9.29 -21.52
C VAL A 104 8.57 7.88 -21.59
N PHE A 105 8.25 7.05 -20.60
CA PHE A 105 8.66 5.66 -20.47
C PHE A 105 7.46 4.72 -20.54
N HIS A 106 7.65 3.58 -21.21
CA HIS A 106 6.67 2.49 -21.27
C HIS A 106 7.39 1.17 -21.65
N THR A 107 6.72 0.03 -21.49
CA THR A 107 7.26 -1.27 -21.94
C THR A 107 6.54 -1.76 -23.20
N ASP A 108 7.17 -2.60 -24.01
CA ASP A 108 6.46 -3.22 -25.16
C ASP A 108 5.35 -4.20 -24.71
N ILE A 109 5.37 -4.65 -23.45
CA ILE A 109 4.32 -5.48 -22.87
C ILE A 109 3.12 -4.61 -22.45
N ALA A 110 1.91 -5.06 -22.80
CA ALA A 110 0.68 -4.40 -22.38
C ALA A 110 0.51 -4.40 -20.84
N GLY A 111 -0.02 -3.30 -20.30
CA GLY A 111 -0.26 -3.15 -18.86
C GLY A 111 0.92 -2.56 -18.07
N SER A 112 1.90 -1.97 -18.75
CA SER A 112 2.83 -1.01 -18.15
C SER A 112 2.13 0.34 -17.92
N PRO A 113 2.53 1.09 -16.87
CA PRO A 113 2.14 2.49 -16.80
C PRO A 113 2.86 3.31 -17.87
N PHE A 114 2.30 4.47 -18.20
CA PHE A 114 3.07 5.56 -18.79
C PHE A 114 3.72 6.34 -17.65
N ALA A 115 5.05 6.29 -17.58
CA ALA A 115 5.83 7.09 -16.65
C ALA A 115 6.44 8.29 -17.37
N VAL A 116 6.57 9.42 -16.69
CA VAL A 116 7.10 10.67 -17.23
C VAL A 116 8.08 11.26 -16.24
N VAL A 117 9.29 11.55 -16.72
CA VAL A 117 10.28 12.35 -16.01
C VAL A 117 10.05 13.81 -16.33
N LYS A 118 9.80 14.62 -15.30
CA LYS A 118 9.63 16.07 -15.42
C LYS A 118 11.00 16.72 -15.54
N SER A 119 11.33 17.24 -16.72
CA SER A 119 12.63 17.87 -17.00
C SER A 119 12.77 19.23 -16.33
N GLU A 120 11.67 19.99 -16.23
CA GLU A 120 11.68 21.40 -15.79
C GLU A 120 12.70 22.25 -16.57
N GLY A 121 12.95 21.89 -17.83
CA GLY A 121 13.88 22.58 -18.71
C GLY A 121 15.34 22.15 -18.60
N LYS A 122 15.68 21.26 -17.66
CA LYS A 122 17.04 20.74 -17.42
C LYS A 122 17.27 19.42 -18.17
N ASP A 123 18.53 19.13 -18.48
CA ASP A 123 18.92 17.88 -19.11
C ASP A 123 18.85 16.73 -18.10
N ILE A 124 18.11 15.67 -18.46
CA ILE A 124 17.90 14.50 -17.60
C ILE A 124 19.11 13.57 -17.72
N GLY A 125 19.74 13.27 -16.59
CA GLY A 125 20.91 12.39 -16.51
C GLY A 125 20.58 10.91 -16.70
N GLU A 126 21.59 10.13 -17.06
CA GLU A 126 21.45 8.68 -17.33
C GLU A 126 20.93 7.93 -16.09
N GLN A 127 21.34 8.36 -14.91
CA GLN A 127 20.90 7.77 -13.64
C GLN A 127 19.38 7.90 -13.47
N THR A 128 18.81 9.07 -13.74
CA THR A 128 17.35 9.27 -13.73
C THR A 128 16.63 8.44 -14.80
N LEU A 129 17.23 8.26 -15.97
CA LEU A 129 16.64 7.41 -17.02
C LEU A 129 16.59 5.95 -16.57
N ASN A 130 17.67 5.43 -16.00
CA ASN A 130 17.77 4.08 -15.46
C ASN A 130 16.79 3.86 -14.30
N GLU A 131 16.70 4.82 -13.37
CA GLU A 131 15.75 4.79 -12.26
C GLU A 131 14.29 4.75 -12.76
N THR A 132 13.94 5.63 -13.69
CA THR A 132 12.59 5.65 -14.27
C THR A 132 12.27 4.36 -15.02
N ALA A 133 13.24 3.77 -15.72
CA ALA A 133 13.07 2.49 -16.38
C ALA A 133 12.74 1.38 -15.37
N VAL A 134 13.51 1.27 -14.28
CA VAL A 134 13.23 0.32 -13.18
C VAL A 134 11.83 0.53 -12.60
N PHE A 135 11.48 1.78 -12.30
CA PHE A 135 10.17 2.12 -11.77
C PHE A 135 9.04 1.69 -12.72
N THR A 136 9.17 1.97 -14.01
CA THR A 136 8.20 1.59 -15.04
C THR A 136 8.05 0.07 -15.15
N ALA A 137 9.17 -0.66 -15.15
CA ALA A 137 9.19 -2.11 -15.21
C ALA A 137 8.48 -2.78 -14.03
N VAL A 138 8.71 -2.30 -12.80
CA VAL A 138 8.11 -2.84 -11.57
C VAL A 138 6.58 -2.75 -11.56
N PHE A 139 6.01 -1.69 -12.13
CA PHE A 139 4.56 -1.53 -12.19
C PHE A 139 3.92 -2.13 -13.45
N SER A 140 4.72 -2.78 -14.30
CA SER A 140 4.24 -3.49 -15.48
C SER A 140 3.79 -4.93 -15.16
N LYS A 141 3.27 -5.62 -16.16
CA LYS A 141 3.02 -7.07 -16.06
C LYS A 141 4.29 -7.89 -15.87
N GLY A 142 5.47 -7.39 -16.25
CA GLY A 142 6.74 -8.10 -16.06
C GLY A 142 6.99 -8.49 -14.60
N TRP A 143 6.63 -7.59 -13.66
CA TRP A 143 6.71 -7.86 -12.23
C TRP A 143 5.77 -8.98 -11.79
N LYS A 144 4.51 -8.93 -12.22
CA LYS A 144 3.51 -9.95 -11.88
C LYS A 144 3.89 -11.32 -12.45
N SER A 145 4.58 -11.35 -13.58
CA SER A 145 5.07 -12.55 -14.24
C SER A 145 6.38 -13.11 -13.66
N GLY A 146 6.98 -12.47 -12.66
CA GLY A 146 8.20 -12.97 -12.02
C GLY A 146 9.49 -12.69 -12.79
N MET A 147 9.50 -11.73 -13.72
CA MET A 147 10.71 -11.41 -14.49
C MET A 147 11.73 -10.68 -13.61
N SER A 148 13.00 -11.10 -13.64
CA SER A 148 14.08 -10.42 -12.92
C SER A 148 14.52 -9.11 -13.59
N SER A 149 14.42 -9.04 -14.92
CA SER A 149 14.73 -7.87 -15.72
C SER A 149 13.86 -7.80 -16.96
N MET A 150 13.69 -6.61 -17.52
CA MET A 150 13.03 -6.42 -18.81
C MET A 150 13.49 -5.13 -19.51
N LYS A 151 13.28 -5.09 -20.82
CA LYS A 151 13.50 -3.88 -21.61
C LYS A 151 12.36 -2.89 -21.42
N VAL A 152 12.71 -1.66 -21.11
CA VAL A 152 11.82 -0.50 -21.06
C VAL A 152 12.28 0.46 -22.13
N PHE A 153 11.33 1.03 -22.88
CA PHE A 153 11.68 2.09 -23.82
C PHE A 153 11.32 3.46 -23.27
N TYR A 154 12.04 4.47 -23.74
CA TYR A 154 11.66 5.85 -23.58
C TYR A 154 11.64 6.59 -24.92
N VAL A 155 10.79 7.61 -24.97
CA VAL A 155 10.56 8.48 -26.13
C VAL A 155 10.28 9.91 -25.68
N PHE A 156 10.39 10.83 -26.62
CA PHE A 156 10.09 12.25 -26.41
C PHE A 156 8.60 12.55 -26.63
N PRO A 157 8.10 13.69 -26.14
CA PRO A 157 6.67 14.02 -26.15
C PRO A 157 6.06 14.08 -27.56
N ASP A 158 6.81 14.57 -28.55
CA ASP A 158 6.42 14.65 -29.96
C ASP A 158 6.19 13.26 -30.60
N GLN A 159 6.75 12.22 -30.00
CA GLN A 159 6.61 10.84 -30.45
C GLN A 159 5.32 10.17 -29.93
N VAL A 160 4.59 10.80 -29.02
CA VAL A 160 3.40 10.22 -28.37
C VAL A 160 2.13 10.80 -29.01
N SER A 161 1.36 9.96 -29.68
CA SER A 161 0.11 10.36 -30.36
C SER A 161 -1.09 9.54 -29.90
N LYS A 162 -2.28 10.16 -29.90
CA LYS A 162 -3.56 9.47 -29.71
C LYS A 162 -4.30 9.21 -31.03
N GLU A 163 -3.68 9.55 -32.17
CA GLU A 163 -4.24 9.27 -33.49
C GLU A 163 -3.93 7.83 -33.89
N ALA A 164 -4.99 7.07 -34.14
CA ALA A 164 -4.90 5.73 -34.68
C ALA A 164 -4.55 5.77 -36.17
N GLN A 165 -4.01 4.67 -36.70
CA GLN A 165 -3.97 4.49 -38.15
C GLN A 165 -5.40 4.32 -38.67
N PRO A 166 -5.68 4.70 -39.94
CA PRO A 166 -7.01 4.50 -40.52
C PRO A 166 -7.47 3.05 -40.38
N GLY A 167 -8.59 2.82 -39.70
CA GLY A 167 -9.17 1.49 -39.45
C GLY A 167 -8.79 0.85 -38.11
N GLU A 168 -7.87 1.43 -37.34
CA GLU A 168 -7.51 0.96 -35.99
C GLU A 168 -8.24 1.76 -34.89
N TYR A 169 -8.59 1.09 -33.79
CA TYR A 169 -9.15 1.73 -32.61
C TYR A 169 -8.14 1.74 -31.46
N ILE A 170 -7.83 2.91 -30.91
CA ILE A 170 -6.97 3.04 -29.74
C ILE A 170 -7.82 2.93 -28.47
N ASN A 171 -7.53 1.91 -27.67
CA ASN A 171 -8.16 1.74 -26.36
C ASN A 171 -7.85 2.91 -25.43
N LYS A 172 -8.78 3.20 -24.51
CA LYS A 172 -8.60 4.22 -23.46
C LYS A 172 -7.28 3.98 -22.71
N GLY A 173 -6.50 5.04 -22.51
CA GLY A 173 -5.20 4.98 -21.83
C GLY A 173 -4.03 4.38 -22.64
N SER A 174 -4.25 4.07 -23.92
CA SER A 174 -3.19 3.66 -24.86
C SER A 174 -2.81 4.82 -25.77
N PHE A 175 -1.55 4.82 -26.22
CA PHE A 175 -0.99 5.84 -27.09
C PHE A 175 -0.11 5.18 -28.16
N MET A 176 -0.13 5.75 -29.36
CA MET A 176 0.75 5.36 -30.45
C MET A 176 2.10 6.04 -30.26
N ILE A 177 3.17 5.25 -30.36
CA ILE A 177 4.53 5.74 -30.30
C ILE A 177 5.10 5.76 -31.72
N ARG A 178 5.45 6.95 -32.21
CA ARG A 178 6.00 7.16 -33.55
C ARG A 178 7.52 7.36 -33.50
N GLY A 179 8.22 6.94 -34.54
CA GLY A 179 9.68 7.10 -34.64
C GLY A 179 10.47 6.09 -33.80
N LYS A 180 11.74 6.43 -33.52
CA LYS A 180 12.71 5.54 -32.86
C LYS A 180 12.47 5.48 -31.35
N LYS A 181 12.46 4.26 -30.80
CA LYS A 181 12.47 3.99 -29.35
C LYS A 181 13.91 3.85 -28.84
N ASN A 182 14.17 4.37 -27.65
CA ASN A 182 15.43 4.16 -26.94
C ASN A 182 15.19 3.15 -25.83
N TYR A 183 16.06 2.15 -25.66
CA TYR A 183 15.82 1.03 -24.75
C TYR A 183 16.82 1.00 -23.60
N ILE A 184 16.32 0.66 -22.41
CA ILE A 184 17.09 0.45 -21.18
C ILE A 184 16.71 -0.91 -20.60
N ASP A 185 17.71 -1.71 -20.23
CA ASP A 185 17.52 -2.95 -19.50
C ASP A 185 17.30 -2.64 -18.01
N ALA A 186 16.06 -2.82 -17.55
CA ALA A 186 15.66 -2.52 -16.18
C ALA A 186 15.66 -3.80 -15.33
N VAL A 187 16.34 -3.76 -14.18
CA VAL A 187 16.25 -4.82 -13.15
C VAL A 187 15.05 -4.53 -12.25
N LEU A 188 14.16 -5.50 -12.10
CA LEU A 188 12.91 -5.32 -11.36
C LEU A 188 13.15 -5.40 -9.86
N GLU A 189 13.47 -4.27 -9.25
CA GLU A 189 13.50 -4.10 -7.80
C GLU A 189 12.95 -2.74 -7.38
N ILE A 190 12.30 -2.69 -6.22
CA ILE A 190 11.75 -1.45 -5.69
C ILE A 190 11.94 -1.39 -4.17
N TYR A 191 12.11 -0.19 -3.65
CA TYR A 191 12.30 0.09 -2.25
C TYR A 191 11.24 1.07 -1.79
N VAL A 192 10.89 1.00 -0.52
CA VAL A 192 9.90 1.88 0.10
C VAL A 192 10.51 2.51 1.34
N GLY A 193 10.42 3.83 1.45
CA GLY A 193 10.92 4.59 2.59
C GLY A 193 10.03 5.79 2.89
N ILE A 194 10.35 6.50 3.97
CA ILE A 194 9.74 7.78 4.31
C ILE A 194 10.74 8.86 3.93
N ASN A 195 10.31 9.84 3.13
CA ASN A 195 11.16 10.96 2.74
C ASN A 195 11.24 12.03 3.85
N GLN A 196 12.06 13.05 3.64
CA GLN A 196 12.24 14.15 4.61
C GLN A 196 10.93 14.90 4.94
N GLU A 197 9.96 14.93 4.02
CA GLU A 197 8.64 15.54 4.22
C GLU A 197 7.65 14.64 4.98
N GLN A 198 8.13 13.50 5.54
CA GLN A 198 7.29 12.50 6.19
C GLN A 198 6.23 11.90 5.26
N ILE A 199 6.56 11.73 3.98
CA ILE A 199 5.69 11.11 2.97
C ILE A 199 6.30 9.79 2.54
N LEU A 200 5.46 8.76 2.45
CA LEU A 200 5.85 7.44 1.99
C LEU A 200 6.15 7.47 0.48
N MET A 201 7.34 7.04 0.10
CA MET A 201 7.82 7.01 -1.28
C MET A 201 8.24 5.60 -1.66
N ALA A 202 7.85 5.15 -2.85
CA ALA A 202 8.33 3.90 -3.44
C ALA A 202 9.11 4.21 -4.71
N GLY A 203 10.28 3.60 -4.88
CA GLY A 203 11.13 3.90 -6.03
C GLY A 203 12.33 2.96 -6.15
N PRO A 204 13.15 3.17 -7.19
CA PRO A 204 14.42 2.47 -7.36
C PRO A 204 15.36 2.72 -6.19
N LYS A 205 16.33 1.81 -5.98
CA LYS A 205 17.26 1.89 -4.85
C LYS A 205 17.94 3.25 -4.70
N PRO A 206 18.59 3.83 -5.73
CA PRO A 206 19.41 5.02 -5.52
C PRO A 206 18.56 6.25 -5.23
N ALA A 207 17.37 6.35 -5.85
CA ALA A 207 16.36 7.35 -5.52
C ALA A 207 15.92 7.27 -4.04
N ILE A 208 15.64 6.06 -3.55
CA ILE A 208 15.19 5.87 -2.16
C ILE A 208 16.34 6.10 -1.17
N GLU A 209 17.56 5.65 -1.47
CA GLU A 209 18.74 5.90 -0.64
C GLU A 209 19.07 7.39 -0.51
N LYS A 210 18.86 8.16 -1.58
CA LYS A 210 19.09 9.61 -1.59
C LYS A 210 18.06 10.37 -0.75
N ASN A 211 16.80 9.94 -0.79
CA ASN A 211 15.67 10.71 -0.27
C ASN A 211 15.10 10.18 1.06
N CYS A 212 15.44 8.96 1.48
CA CYS A 212 14.90 8.30 2.66
C CYS A 212 16.01 7.77 3.57
N GLU A 213 15.91 8.05 4.87
CA GLU A 213 16.89 7.58 5.86
C GLU A 213 16.82 6.06 6.09
N ASN A 214 15.58 5.56 6.19
CA ASN A 214 15.23 4.17 6.37
C ASN A 214 14.38 3.70 5.19
N TYR A 215 14.63 2.47 4.74
CA TYR A 215 13.94 1.89 3.61
C TYR A 215 13.86 0.37 3.68
N ILE A 216 12.85 -0.16 3.02
CA ILE A 216 12.54 -1.58 2.94
C ILE A 216 12.60 -2.01 1.49
N ARG A 217 13.33 -3.10 1.22
CA ARG A 217 13.36 -3.72 -0.10
C ARG A 217 12.11 -4.55 -0.31
N ILE A 218 11.47 -4.32 -1.45
CA ILE A 218 10.31 -5.08 -1.91
C ILE A 218 10.73 -5.95 -3.08
N VAL A 219 10.32 -7.21 -3.02
CA VAL A 219 10.59 -8.22 -4.05
C VAL A 219 9.28 -8.82 -4.54
N GLN A 220 9.34 -9.50 -5.68
CA GLN A 220 8.19 -10.25 -6.19
C GLN A 220 7.81 -11.37 -5.21
N GLY A 221 6.51 -11.63 -5.08
CA GLY A 221 6.00 -12.59 -4.12
C GLY A 221 4.54 -12.94 -4.32
N ARG A 222 4.00 -13.72 -3.39
CA ARG A 222 2.60 -14.21 -3.45
C ARG A 222 1.70 -13.58 -2.40
N LYS A 223 2.20 -12.64 -1.60
CA LYS A 223 1.41 -12.04 -0.51
C LYS A 223 0.48 -10.96 -1.04
N LYS A 224 -0.65 -10.80 -0.35
CA LYS A 224 -1.60 -9.73 -0.63
C LYS A 224 -0.97 -8.37 -0.31
N LYS A 225 -1.21 -7.43 -1.21
CA LYS A 225 -0.72 -6.05 -1.12
C LYS A 225 -1.07 -5.37 0.22
N SER A 226 -2.29 -5.57 0.72
CA SER A 226 -2.75 -5.02 2.01
C SER A 226 -1.94 -5.54 3.20
N ASP A 227 -1.56 -6.82 3.17
CA ASP A 227 -0.88 -7.47 4.29
C ASP A 227 0.60 -7.04 4.34
N VAL A 228 1.21 -6.87 3.17
CA VAL A 228 2.57 -6.33 3.04
C VAL A 228 2.59 -4.84 3.43
N ALA A 229 1.60 -4.06 2.99
CA ALA A 229 1.45 -2.66 3.38
C ALA A 229 1.40 -2.50 4.91
N LYS A 230 0.55 -3.26 5.61
CA LYS A 230 0.48 -3.24 7.10
C LYS A 230 1.83 -3.53 7.77
N LYS A 231 2.62 -4.44 7.21
CA LYS A 231 3.96 -4.76 7.73
C LYS A 231 4.94 -3.61 7.51
N ILE A 232 4.94 -3.01 6.33
CA ILE A 232 5.79 -1.84 6.00
C ILE A 232 5.47 -0.67 6.94
N LEU A 233 4.19 -0.36 7.13
CA LEU A 233 3.73 0.68 8.05
C LEU A 233 4.28 0.48 9.47
N LYS A 234 4.19 -0.74 9.99
CA LYS A 234 4.71 -1.08 11.33
C LYS A 234 6.23 -0.91 11.40
N LEU A 235 6.95 -1.29 10.36
CA LEU A 235 8.42 -1.22 10.31
C LEU A 235 8.94 0.21 10.14
N LEU A 236 8.21 1.05 9.40
CA LEU A 236 8.59 2.44 9.14
C LEU A 236 7.96 3.45 10.12
N GLY A 237 7.04 3.01 10.99
CA GLY A 237 6.33 3.91 11.91
C GLY A 237 5.34 4.84 11.21
N TYR A 238 4.74 4.40 10.11
CA TYR A 238 3.76 5.17 9.33
C TYR A 238 2.34 4.66 9.59
N GLU A 239 1.33 5.54 9.58
CA GLU A 239 -0.03 5.17 9.99
C GLU A 239 -1.04 5.02 8.83
N GLU A 240 -0.80 5.68 7.68
CA GLU A 240 -1.78 5.74 6.60
C GLU A 240 -1.68 4.53 5.67
N LEU A 241 -2.61 3.57 5.83
CA LEU A 241 -2.64 2.34 5.04
C LEU A 241 -2.93 2.58 3.56
N ASP A 242 -3.80 3.52 3.25
CA ASP A 242 -4.19 3.81 1.86
C ASP A 242 -3.00 4.33 1.05
N ASP A 243 -2.13 5.13 1.67
CA ASP A 243 -0.89 5.61 1.05
C ASP A 243 0.04 4.45 0.70
N ALA A 244 0.29 3.54 1.65
CA ALA A 244 1.14 2.37 1.44
C ALA A 244 0.57 1.43 0.36
N VAL A 245 -0.73 1.18 0.38
CA VAL A 245 -1.38 0.39 -0.67
C VAL A 245 -1.33 1.11 -2.01
N SER A 246 -1.37 2.43 -2.06
CA SER A 246 -1.35 3.16 -3.32
C SER A 246 -0.02 3.02 -4.06
N ILE A 247 1.11 3.03 -3.34
CA ILE A 247 2.46 3.09 -3.94
C ILE A 247 3.06 1.72 -4.27
N LEU A 248 2.59 0.64 -3.65
CA LEU A 248 3.17 -0.70 -3.86
C LEU A 248 2.75 -1.34 -5.20
N PRO A 249 3.56 -2.23 -5.79
CA PRO A 249 3.11 -3.11 -6.87
C PRO A 249 2.13 -4.16 -6.33
N GLU A 250 1.59 -5.02 -7.20
CA GLU A 250 0.88 -6.24 -6.78
C GLU A 250 1.85 -7.41 -6.66
N SER A 251 1.42 -8.53 -6.04
CA SER A 251 2.21 -9.77 -5.94
C SER A 251 3.64 -9.53 -5.44
N LEU A 252 3.76 -9.18 -4.15
CA LEU A 252 5.03 -8.76 -3.55
C LEU A 252 5.33 -9.47 -2.22
N ASP A 253 6.58 -9.37 -1.79
CA ASP A 253 7.07 -9.71 -0.46
C ASP A 253 8.13 -8.69 0.00
N ILE A 254 8.52 -8.78 1.27
CA ILE A 254 9.54 -7.95 1.90
C ILE A 254 10.85 -8.74 1.99
N ASP A 255 11.94 -8.15 1.51
CA ASP A 255 13.29 -8.66 1.71
C ASP A 255 14.00 -7.85 2.81
N LEU A 256 13.89 -8.32 4.05
CA LEU A 256 14.49 -7.65 5.22
C LEU A 256 16.01 -7.68 5.21
N LYS A 257 16.66 -8.63 4.52
CA LYS A 257 18.14 -8.76 4.54
C LYS A 257 18.83 -7.59 3.84
N ARG A 258 18.17 -7.00 2.86
CA ARG A 258 18.66 -5.85 2.07
C ARG A 258 17.88 -4.57 2.38
N SER A 259 17.17 -4.54 3.51
CA SER A 259 16.48 -3.36 4.02
C SER A 259 17.38 -2.61 4.99
N LYS A 260 17.32 -1.27 4.95
CA LYS A 260 17.98 -0.41 5.93
C LYS A 260 16.92 0.09 6.90
N LEU A 261 16.80 -0.59 8.04
CA LEU A 261 15.92 -0.20 9.13
C LEU A 261 16.78 0.33 10.28
N ALA A 262 16.35 1.41 10.93
CA ALA A 262 16.90 1.78 12.22
C ALA A 262 16.79 0.56 13.14
N LYS A 263 17.88 0.18 13.82
CA LYS A 263 17.80 -0.80 14.90
C LYS A 263 16.81 -0.21 15.91
N ALA A 264 15.67 -0.85 16.08
CA ALA A 264 14.81 -0.55 17.22
C ALA A 264 15.59 -0.94 18.47
N ASN A 265 16.02 0.06 19.25
CA ASN A 265 16.46 -0.14 20.62
C ASN A 265 15.26 -0.55 21.48
#